data_AF-A0A5M4D3H0-F1
#
_entry.id   AF-A0A5M4D3H0-F1
#
_cell.length_a   1.000
_cell.length_b   1.000
_cell.length_c   1.000
_cell.angle_alpha   90.00
_cell.angle_beta   90.00
_cell.angle_gamma   90.00
#
_symmetry.space_group_name_H-M   'P 1'
#
loop_
_entity.id
_entity.type
_entity.pdbx_description
1 polymer ?
#
loop_
_entity_poly.entity_id
_entity_poly.type
_entity_poly.pdbx_seq_one_letter_code
_entity_poly.pdbx_strand_id
1 'polypeptide(L)'
;MASVVPNTRQELIAWYAQRAASWASNAANIGLDTSQVTALATLINAAQTTESAAFTARVASRNATVNYHTNADILKEFGAGLVKTIKAYAEATDSNIVYSLASIPPPSKPGPLGAPETPTNVRASLNNNGHIEVKWDGSRAGGTSFRIERNTFPIDGAASNWQLIDVVEERSFMDGHVPQGLAMALYRVIAQRSGGVSVASEPGQVIFGTGSNANSSSGSGGLSLAA
;
A
#
# COMPACT_ATOMS: atom_id res chain seq x y z
N MET A 1 34.93 -2.63 46.35
CA MET A 1 36.40 -2.62 46.21
C MET A 1 36.72 -2.56 44.73
N ALA A 2 37.48 -1.56 44.28
CA ALA A 2 37.90 -1.47 42.89
C ALA A 2 38.79 -2.68 42.57
N SER A 3 38.43 -3.46 41.54
CA SER A 3 39.31 -4.50 41.03
C SER A 3 40.57 -3.84 40.48
N VAL A 4 41.74 -4.19 41.04
CA VAL A 4 43.05 -3.68 40.59
C VAL A 4 43.34 -4.08 39.13
N VAL A 5 42.71 -5.17 38.67
CA VAL A 5 42.83 -5.71 37.31
C VAL A 5 41.55 -5.38 36.52
N PRO A 6 41.65 -4.91 35.26
CA PRO A 6 40.49 -4.66 34.41
C PRO A 6 39.66 -5.91 34.13
N ASN A 7 38.36 -5.72 33.86
CA ASN A 7 37.42 -6.81 33.65
C ASN A 7 37.30 -7.23 32.17
N THR A 8 37.65 -6.35 31.24
CA THR A 8 37.63 -6.70 29.82
C THR A 8 38.92 -7.42 29.45
N ARG A 9 38.84 -8.41 28.57
CA ARG A 9 40.01 -9.21 28.17
C ARG A 9 41.09 -8.36 27.50
N GLN A 10 40.68 -7.39 26.69
CA GLN A 10 41.55 -6.44 26.02
C GLN A 10 42.33 -5.56 27.01
N GLU A 11 41.62 -4.93 27.94
CA GLU A 11 42.27 -4.09 28.96
C GLU A 11 43.13 -4.94 29.91
N LEU A 12 42.72 -6.18 30.20
CA LEU A 12 43.49 -7.11 31.02
C LEU A 12 44.83 -7.46 30.36
N ILE A 13 44.83 -7.81 29.07
CA ILE A 13 46.07 -8.08 28.31
C ILE A 13 46.99 -6.84 28.32
N ALA A 14 46.44 -5.66 28.04
CA ALA A 14 47.20 -4.41 28.04
C ALA A 14 47.76 -4.07 29.44
N TRP A 15 46.96 -4.28 30.48
CA TRP A 15 47.33 -3.97 31.86
C TRP A 15 48.49 -4.84 32.36
N TYR A 16 48.48 -6.14 32.03
CA TYR A 16 49.59 -7.05 32.34
C TYR A 16 50.82 -6.76 31.46
N ALA A 17 50.64 -6.46 30.18
CA ALA A 17 51.73 -6.10 29.27
C ALA A 17 52.51 -4.86 29.75
N GLN A 18 51.81 -3.83 30.24
CA GLN A 18 52.43 -2.61 30.76
C GLN A 18 53.25 -2.83 32.04
N ARG A 19 52.90 -3.83 32.85
CA ARG A 19 53.55 -4.10 34.15
C ARG A 19 54.62 -5.19 34.10
N ALA A 20 54.59 -6.04 33.07
CA ALA A 20 55.49 -7.17 32.91
C ALA A 20 56.96 -6.76 33.05
N ALA A 21 57.38 -5.64 32.47
CA ALA A 21 58.76 -5.16 32.55
C ALA A 21 59.17 -4.75 33.98
N SER A 22 58.32 -3.99 34.68
CA SER A 22 58.60 -3.59 36.06
C SER A 22 58.59 -4.77 37.04
N TRP A 23 57.70 -5.74 36.82
CA TRP A 23 57.66 -6.97 37.61
C TRP A 23 58.87 -7.87 37.34
N ALA A 24 59.35 -7.93 36.09
CA ALA A 24 60.59 -8.64 35.76
C ALA A 24 61.80 -8.03 36.46
N SER A 25 61.95 -6.69 36.41
CA SER A 25 63.08 -5.99 37.03
C SER A 25 63.09 -6.05 38.56
N ASN A 26 61.92 -6.23 39.20
CA ASN A 26 61.78 -6.22 40.66
C ASN A 26 61.35 -7.57 41.24
N ALA A 27 61.39 -8.66 40.47
CA ALA A 27 60.73 -9.93 40.79
C ALA A 27 61.01 -10.41 42.23
N ALA A 28 62.28 -10.50 42.62
CA ALA A 28 62.68 -10.95 43.95
C ALA A 28 62.17 -10.03 45.08
N ASN A 29 62.11 -8.71 44.84
CA ASN A 29 61.65 -7.73 45.81
C ASN A 29 60.12 -7.75 46.02
N ILE A 30 59.37 -8.31 45.07
CA ILE A 30 57.91 -8.43 45.12
C ILE A 30 57.44 -9.88 45.35
N GLY A 31 58.36 -10.78 45.69
CA GLY A 31 58.05 -12.18 46.01
C GLY A 31 57.69 -13.05 44.79
N LEU A 32 58.05 -12.62 43.58
CA LEU A 32 57.93 -13.43 42.36
C LEU A 32 59.26 -14.10 42.03
N ASP A 33 59.21 -15.32 41.52
CA ASP A 33 60.36 -15.97 40.92
C ASP A 33 60.47 -15.66 39.42
N THR A 34 61.65 -15.94 38.85
CA THR A 34 61.92 -15.69 37.43
C THR A 34 61.05 -16.53 36.51
N SER A 35 60.69 -17.76 36.91
CA SER A 35 59.86 -18.65 36.11
C SER A 35 58.42 -18.14 35.96
N GLN A 36 57.86 -17.53 37.01
CA GLN A 36 56.53 -16.92 37.02
C GLN A 36 56.47 -15.71 36.07
N VAL A 37 57.49 -14.85 36.11
CA VAL A 37 57.58 -13.69 35.20
C VAL A 37 57.72 -14.14 33.75
N THR A 38 58.54 -15.16 33.48
CA THR A 38 58.67 -15.72 32.13
C THR A 38 57.36 -16.32 31.64
N ALA A 39 56.67 -17.10 32.48
CA ALA A 39 55.36 -17.67 32.14
C ALA A 39 54.32 -16.58 31.83
N LEU A 40 54.30 -15.50 32.61
CA LEU A 40 53.43 -14.35 32.35
C LEU A 40 53.73 -13.71 30.99
N ALA A 41 55.00 -13.49 30.65
CA ALA A 41 55.39 -12.95 29.35
C ALA A 41 54.94 -13.85 28.19
N THR A 42 55.10 -15.17 28.33
CA THR A 42 54.60 -16.14 27.34
C THR A 42 53.08 -16.06 27.18
N LEU A 43 52.33 -15.97 28.28
CA LEU A 43 50.87 -15.84 28.25
C LEU A 43 50.40 -14.54 27.61
N ILE A 44 51.07 -13.41 27.90
CA ILE A 44 50.76 -12.11 27.28
C ILE A 44 50.95 -12.19 25.76
N ASN A 45 52.08 -12.72 25.28
CA ASN A 45 52.36 -12.85 23.85
C ASN A 45 51.37 -13.78 23.13
N ALA A 46 51.02 -14.90 23.77
CA ALA A 46 50.00 -15.81 23.25
C ALA A 46 48.63 -15.12 23.16
N ALA A 47 48.23 -14.39 24.21
CA ALA A 47 46.98 -13.66 24.25
C ALA A 47 46.91 -12.58 23.15
N GLN A 48 47.95 -11.76 23.00
CA GLN A 48 48.02 -10.72 21.95
C GLN A 48 47.93 -11.32 20.53
N THR A 49 48.61 -12.46 20.31
CA THR A 49 48.58 -13.17 19.02
C THR A 49 47.17 -13.69 18.71
N THR A 50 46.52 -14.34 19.67
CA THR A 50 45.14 -14.85 19.50
C THR A 50 44.12 -13.72 19.32
N GLU A 51 44.33 -12.57 19.96
CA GLU A 51 43.47 -11.41 19.81
C GLU A 51 43.54 -10.81 18.39
N SER A 52 44.76 -10.63 17.86
CA SER A 52 44.97 -10.16 16.48
C SER A 52 44.38 -11.14 15.45
N ALA A 53 44.56 -12.45 15.67
CA ALA A 53 43.95 -13.48 14.83
C ALA A 53 42.42 -13.42 14.87
N ALA A 54 41.82 -13.22 16.04
CA ALA A 54 40.38 -13.08 16.19
C ALA A 54 39.83 -11.82 15.49
N PHE A 55 40.53 -10.69 15.57
CA PHE A 55 40.15 -9.47 14.84
C PHE A 55 40.21 -9.70 13.33
N THR A 56 41.31 -10.28 12.84
CA THR A 56 41.48 -10.62 11.42
C THR A 56 40.38 -11.54 10.92
N ALA A 57 40.03 -12.58 11.69
CA ALA A 57 38.94 -13.49 11.35
C ALA A 57 37.57 -12.78 11.26
N ARG A 58 37.27 -11.84 12.17
CA ARG A 58 36.03 -11.05 12.12
C ARG A 58 35.98 -10.15 10.88
N VAL A 59 37.09 -9.52 10.51
CA VAL A 59 37.19 -8.72 9.29
C VAL A 59 37.00 -9.61 8.05
N ALA A 60 37.70 -10.74 7.99
CA ALA A 60 37.59 -11.70 6.89
C ALA A 60 36.16 -12.22 6.72
N SER A 61 35.46 -12.54 7.82
CA SER A 61 34.05 -12.94 7.79
C SER A 61 33.15 -11.83 7.23
N ARG A 62 33.31 -10.58 7.67
CA ARG A 62 32.55 -9.44 7.12
C ARG A 62 32.79 -9.27 5.62
N ASN A 63 34.05 -9.33 5.19
CA ASN A 63 34.41 -9.20 3.78
C ASN A 63 33.83 -10.34 2.94
N ALA A 64 33.88 -11.57 3.44
CA ALA A 64 33.28 -12.73 2.76
C ALA A 64 31.77 -12.56 2.57
N THR A 65 31.05 -12.05 3.58
CA THR A 65 29.62 -11.77 3.48
C THR A 65 29.32 -10.69 2.44
N VAL A 66 30.09 -9.59 2.44
CA VAL A 66 29.94 -8.53 1.43
C VAL A 66 30.16 -9.09 0.03
N ASN A 67 31.23 -9.85 -0.18
CA ASN A 67 31.54 -10.47 -1.47
C ASN A 67 30.44 -11.43 -1.94
N TYR A 68 29.87 -12.22 -1.04
CA TYR A 68 28.75 -13.11 -1.36
C TYR A 68 27.55 -12.30 -1.89
N HIS A 69 27.14 -11.24 -1.20
CA HIS A 69 26.02 -10.40 -1.63
C HIS A 69 26.31 -9.70 -2.96
N THR A 70 27.48 -9.10 -3.10
CA THR A 70 27.90 -8.46 -4.36
C THR A 70 27.85 -9.44 -5.53
N ASN A 71 28.39 -10.66 -5.36
CA ASN A 71 28.36 -11.67 -6.42
C ASN A 71 26.94 -12.18 -6.72
N ALA A 72 26.08 -12.30 -5.71
CA ALA A 72 24.68 -12.66 -5.89
C ALA A 72 23.91 -11.58 -6.67
N ASP A 73 24.17 -10.31 -6.39
CA ASP A 73 23.57 -9.19 -7.11
C ASP A 73 24.03 -9.14 -8.57
N ILE A 74 25.33 -9.31 -8.83
CA ILE A 74 25.89 -9.41 -10.19
C ILE A 74 25.25 -10.58 -10.95
N LEU A 75 25.13 -11.76 -10.31
CA LEU A 75 24.49 -12.92 -10.92
C LEU A 75 23.03 -12.64 -11.26
N LYS A 76 22.29 -12.00 -10.35
CA LYS A 76 20.88 -11.64 -10.55
C LYS A 76 20.71 -10.66 -11.71
N GLU A 77 21.56 -9.64 -11.80
CA GLU A 77 21.52 -8.67 -12.88
C GLU A 77 21.82 -9.32 -14.24
N PHE A 78 22.90 -10.08 -14.31
CA PHE A 78 23.28 -10.79 -15.54
C PHE A 78 22.21 -11.81 -15.96
N GLY A 79 21.71 -12.62 -15.01
CA GLY A 79 20.65 -13.59 -15.25
C GLY A 79 19.35 -12.93 -15.73
N ALA A 80 18.97 -11.78 -15.15
CA ALA A 80 17.83 -11.01 -15.63
C ALA A 80 18.04 -10.51 -17.07
N GLY A 81 19.27 -10.11 -17.43
CA GLY A 81 19.65 -9.77 -18.81
C GLY A 81 19.42 -10.94 -19.76
N LEU A 82 19.88 -12.15 -19.41
CA LEU A 82 19.67 -13.34 -20.23
C LEU A 82 18.18 -13.67 -20.42
N VAL A 83 17.37 -13.58 -19.36
CA VAL A 83 15.92 -13.81 -19.46
C VAL A 83 15.25 -12.78 -20.39
N LYS A 84 15.70 -11.51 -20.37
CA LYS A 84 15.21 -10.49 -21.32
C LYS A 84 15.55 -10.86 -22.76
N THR A 85 16.77 -11.32 -23.02
CA THR A 85 17.17 -11.77 -24.36
C THR A 85 16.33 -12.96 -24.84
N ILE A 86 16.05 -13.93 -23.96
CA ILE A 86 15.19 -15.09 -24.30
C ILE A 86 13.78 -14.62 -24.66
N LYS A 87 13.20 -13.69 -23.88
CA LYS A 87 11.89 -13.09 -24.17
C LYS A 87 11.88 -12.38 -25.52
N ALA A 88 12.88 -11.52 -25.77
CA ALA A 88 13.01 -10.80 -27.03
C ALA A 88 13.15 -11.75 -28.23
N TYR A 89 13.88 -12.86 -28.08
CA TYR A 89 14.00 -13.87 -29.13
C TYR A 89 12.68 -14.61 -29.38
N ALA A 90 11.95 -14.98 -28.32
CA ALA A 90 10.63 -15.61 -28.43
C ALA A 90 9.63 -14.70 -29.15
N GLU A 91 9.64 -13.40 -28.84
CA GLU A 91 8.81 -12.38 -29.50
C GLU A 91 9.21 -12.18 -30.96
N ALA A 92 10.51 -12.06 -31.26
CA ALA A 92 11.00 -11.86 -32.62
C ALA A 92 10.73 -13.05 -33.55
N THR A 93 10.60 -14.26 -33.00
CA THR A 93 10.37 -15.50 -33.76
C THR A 93 8.94 -16.00 -33.70
N ASP A 94 8.04 -15.30 -32.98
CA ASP A 94 6.65 -15.72 -32.70
C ASP A 94 6.54 -17.17 -32.21
N SER A 95 7.52 -17.64 -31.43
CA SER A 95 7.64 -19.05 -31.04
C SER A 95 7.70 -19.22 -29.53
N ASN A 96 6.60 -19.74 -28.97
CA ASN A 96 6.50 -20.01 -27.54
C ASN A 96 7.34 -21.23 -27.09
N ILE A 97 7.86 -22.03 -28.04
CA ILE A 97 8.76 -23.17 -27.77
C ILE A 97 10.05 -22.69 -27.08
N VAL A 98 10.50 -21.47 -27.37
CA VAL A 98 11.69 -20.85 -26.78
C VAL A 98 11.65 -20.86 -25.25
N TYR A 99 10.49 -20.58 -24.65
CA TYR A 99 10.31 -20.61 -23.20
C TYR A 99 10.46 -22.02 -22.62
N SER A 100 9.92 -23.04 -23.30
CA SER A 100 10.05 -24.44 -22.90
C SER A 100 11.51 -24.91 -22.98
N LEU A 101 12.24 -24.54 -24.05
CA LEU A 101 13.66 -24.87 -24.18
C LEU A 101 14.50 -24.21 -23.09
N ALA A 102 14.15 -22.98 -22.71
CA ALA A 102 14.80 -22.26 -21.62
C ALA A 102 14.29 -22.66 -20.22
N SER A 103 13.32 -23.59 -20.12
CA SER A 103 12.70 -24.02 -18.85
C SER A 103 12.17 -22.85 -18.00
N ILE A 104 11.62 -21.82 -18.64
CA ILE A 104 11.01 -20.67 -17.99
C ILE A 104 9.53 -20.57 -18.37
N PRO A 105 8.65 -20.10 -17.47
CA PRO A 105 7.25 -19.90 -17.82
C PRO A 105 7.12 -18.72 -18.81
N PRO A 106 6.22 -18.82 -19.80
CA PRO A 106 5.91 -17.70 -20.68
C PRO A 106 5.27 -16.54 -19.88
N PRO A 107 5.39 -15.29 -20.37
CA PRO A 107 4.73 -14.16 -19.73
C PRO A 107 3.21 -14.35 -19.69
N SER A 108 2.59 -13.98 -18.58
CA SER A 108 1.12 -14.01 -18.45
C SER A 108 0.49 -12.99 -19.38
N LYS A 109 -0.60 -13.37 -20.06
CA LYS A 109 -1.40 -12.43 -20.86
C LYS A 109 -2.10 -11.43 -19.93
N PRO A 110 -2.17 -10.14 -20.28
CA PRO A 110 -3.02 -9.19 -19.58
C PRO A 110 -4.47 -9.70 -19.58
N GLY A 111 -5.06 -9.83 -18.40
CA GLY A 111 -6.49 -10.17 -18.28
C GLY A 111 -7.37 -8.96 -18.60
N PRO A 112 -8.58 -9.15 -19.14
CA PRO A 112 -9.54 -8.06 -19.29
C PRO A 112 -9.91 -7.52 -17.90
N LEU A 113 -9.91 -6.19 -17.77
CA LEU A 113 -10.46 -5.51 -16.61
C LEU A 113 -11.96 -5.85 -16.52
N GLY A 114 -12.45 -6.34 -15.37
CA GLY A 114 -13.86 -6.70 -15.17
C GLY A 114 -14.81 -5.50 -15.20
N ALA A 115 -16.04 -5.61 -14.71
CA ALA A 115 -16.90 -4.42 -14.54
C ALA A 115 -16.26 -3.41 -13.55
N PRO A 116 -16.53 -2.11 -13.67
CA PRO A 116 -16.11 -1.13 -12.66
C PRO A 116 -16.84 -1.36 -11.33
N GLU A 117 -16.27 -0.83 -10.25
CA GLU A 117 -16.95 -0.75 -8.96
C GLU A 117 -18.12 0.23 -9.01
N THR A 118 -19.15 -0.05 -8.21
CA THR A 118 -20.33 0.80 -8.09
C THR A 118 -19.97 2.17 -7.52
N PRO A 119 -20.40 3.27 -8.15
CA PRO A 119 -20.26 4.60 -7.58
C PRO A 119 -20.95 4.72 -6.22
N THR A 120 -20.36 5.48 -5.31
CA THR A 120 -20.88 5.66 -3.95
C THR A 120 -21.06 7.14 -3.62
N ASN A 121 -21.71 7.43 -2.49
CA ASN A 121 -21.81 8.78 -1.93
C ASN A 121 -22.38 9.78 -2.97
N VAL A 122 -23.41 9.36 -3.69
CA VAL A 122 -24.09 10.20 -4.67
C VAL A 122 -24.84 11.30 -3.93
N ARG A 123 -24.46 12.54 -4.20
CA ARG A 123 -25.06 13.74 -3.63
C ARG A 123 -25.61 14.57 -4.75
N ALA A 124 -26.85 14.99 -4.60
CA ALA A 124 -27.49 15.92 -5.52
C ALA A 124 -27.85 17.19 -4.73
N SER A 125 -27.49 18.35 -5.25
CA SER A 125 -27.72 19.64 -4.60
C SER A 125 -28.22 20.69 -5.59
N LEU A 126 -29.23 21.45 -5.17
CA LEU A 126 -29.77 22.55 -5.96
C LEU A 126 -28.86 23.78 -5.87
N ASN A 127 -28.50 24.32 -7.03
CA ASN A 127 -27.73 25.57 -7.14
C ASN A 127 -28.64 26.79 -7.25
N ASN A 128 -28.07 27.98 -7.01
CA ASN A 128 -28.80 29.26 -7.06
C ASN A 128 -29.31 29.65 -8.47
N ASN A 129 -28.87 28.94 -9.51
CA ASN A 129 -29.35 29.09 -10.89
C ASN A 129 -30.43 28.06 -11.28
N GLY A 130 -30.93 27.28 -10.31
CA GLY A 130 -31.95 26.25 -10.53
C GLY A 130 -31.43 24.95 -11.14
N HIS A 131 -30.13 24.82 -11.39
CA HIS A 131 -29.53 23.56 -11.83
C HIS A 131 -29.25 22.64 -10.64
N ILE A 132 -29.25 21.33 -10.89
CA ILE A 132 -28.83 20.35 -9.89
C ILE A 132 -27.40 19.93 -10.18
N GLU A 133 -26.51 20.14 -9.22
CA GLU A 133 -25.19 19.52 -9.24
C GLU A 133 -25.27 18.13 -8.62
N VAL A 134 -24.82 17.13 -9.36
CA VAL A 134 -24.70 15.74 -8.90
C VAL A 134 -23.22 15.40 -8.78
N LYS A 135 -22.78 14.95 -7.60
CA LYS A 135 -21.39 14.54 -7.32
C LYS A 135 -21.37 13.14 -6.72
N TRP A 136 -20.31 12.38 -6.99
CA TRP A 136 -20.16 11.01 -6.49
C TRP A 136 -18.70 10.62 -6.31
N ASP A 137 -18.47 9.54 -5.58
CA ASP A 137 -17.20 8.84 -5.51
C ASP A 137 -17.18 7.66 -6.48
N GLY A 138 -16.04 7.41 -7.13
CA GLY A 138 -15.88 6.29 -8.07
C GLY A 138 -14.53 6.29 -8.80
N SER A 139 -14.06 5.12 -9.26
CA SER A 139 -12.79 5.04 -9.99
C SER A 139 -12.93 5.47 -11.45
N ARG A 140 -11.99 6.28 -11.95
CA ARG A 140 -11.84 6.60 -13.39
C ARG A 140 -10.84 5.66 -14.08
N ALA A 141 -10.25 4.71 -13.34
CA ALA A 141 -9.23 3.81 -13.87
C ALA A 141 -9.76 2.91 -14.99
N GLY A 142 -8.91 2.59 -15.97
CA GLY A 142 -9.27 1.69 -17.06
C GLY A 142 -10.33 2.26 -18.02
N GLY A 143 -10.38 3.59 -18.19
CA GLY A 143 -11.32 4.25 -19.11
C GLY A 143 -12.77 4.21 -18.64
N THR A 144 -13.00 4.29 -17.32
CA THR A 144 -14.35 4.23 -16.75
C THR A 144 -15.08 5.55 -16.97
N SER A 145 -16.31 5.47 -17.51
CA SER A 145 -17.28 6.57 -17.58
C SER A 145 -18.49 6.28 -16.69
N PHE A 146 -19.32 7.29 -16.47
CA PHE A 146 -20.43 7.26 -15.53
C PHE A 146 -21.72 7.64 -16.25
N ARG A 147 -22.69 6.73 -16.19
CA ARG A 147 -24.05 6.94 -16.66
C ARG A 147 -24.90 7.52 -15.53
N ILE A 148 -25.49 8.69 -15.77
CA ILE A 148 -26.35 9.39 -14.80
C ILE A 148 -27.79 9.17 -15.19
N GLU A 149 -28.55 8.57 -14.29
CA GLU A 149 -29.98 8.38 -14.45
C GLU A 149 -30.76 9.21 -13.45
N ARG A 150 -31.91 9.74 -13.87
CA ARG A 150 -32.81 10.55 -13.05
C ARG A 150 -34.20 9.91 -12.97
N ASN A 151 -34.77 9.99 -11.79
CA ASN A 151 -36.17 9.66 -11.51
C ASN A 151 -36.84 10.89 -10.90
N THR A 152 -38.03 11.25 -11.36
CA THR A 152 -38.69 12.52 -11.00
C THR A 152 -40.06 12.27 -10.41
N PHE A 153 -40.42 13.05 -9.39
CA PHE A 153 -41.69 12.98 -8.68
C PHE A 153 -42.37 14.35 -8.82
N PRO A 154 -43.33 14.51 -9.75
CA PRO A 154 -44.15 15.72 -9.88
C PRO A 154 -44.98 15.99 -8.62
N ILE A 155 -45.36 17.25 -8.40
CA ILE A 155 -46.26 17.63 -7.29
C ILE A 155 -47.64 16.97 -7.46
N ASP A 156 -48.17 16.99 -8.69
CA ASP A 156 -49.51 16.48 -9.03
C ASP A 156 -49.43 15.32 -10.03
N GLY A 157 -48.64 14.28 -9.74
CA GLY A 157 -48.48 13.16 -10.67
C GLY A 157 -47.75 11.95 -10.12
N ALA A 158 -47.70 10.89 -10.92
CA ALA A 158 -46.93 9.69 -10.60
C ALA A 158 -45.43 9.89 -10.86
N ALA A 159 -44.61 9.14 -10.13
CA ALA A 159 -43.16 9.09 -10.36
C ALA A 159 -42.83 8.60 -11.78
N SER A 160 -41.80 9.16 -12.39
CA SER A 160 -41.30 8.68 -13.68
C SER A 160 -40.52 7.36 -13.51
N ASN A 161 -40.16 6.72 -14.62
CA ASN A 161 -39.15 5.66 -14.61
C ASN A 161 -37.75 6.30 -14.59
N TRP A 162 -36.73 5.54 -14.17
CA TRP A 162 -35.34 5.99 -14.33
C TRP A 162 -35.04 6.27 -15.81
N GLN A 163 -34.60 7.48 -16.11
CA GLN A 163 -34.21 7.91 -17.46
C GLN A 163 -32.73 8.25 -17.47
N LEU A 164 -32.02 7.82 -18.52
CA LEU A 164 -30.66 8.28 -18.79
C LEU A 164 -30.70 9.77 -19.12
N ILE A 165 -29.93 10.57 -18.38
CA ILE A 165 -29.77 11.99 -18.63
C ILE A 165 -28.47 12.25 -19.39
N ASP A 166 -27.35 11.69 -18.92
CA ASP A 166 -26.06 11.87 -19.58
C ASP A 166 -25.05 10.77 -19.22
N VAL A 167 -23.94 10.72 -19.98
CA VAL A 167 -22.76 9.90 -19.71
C VAL A 167 -21.54 10.81 -19.67
N VAL A 168 -20.83 10.84 -18.53
CA VAL A 168 -19.65 11.68 -18.34
C VAL A 168 -18.46 10.88 -17.81
N GLU A 169 -17.25 11.38 -18.03
CA GLU A 169 -16.02 10.78 -17.46
C GLU A 169 -15.63 11.41 -16.11
N GLU A 170 -16.15 12.60 -15.82
CA GLU A 170 -15.91 13.32 -14.57
C GLU A 170 -16.78 12.77 -13.43
N ARG A 171 -16.43 13.09 -12.18
CA ARG A 171 -17.19 12.66 -10.98
C ARG A 171 -18.27 13.65 -10.55
N SER A 172 -18.66 14.51 -11.49
CA SER A 172 -19.64 15.55 -11.29
C SER A 172 -20.38 15.82 -12.58
N PHE A 173 -21.68 16.07 -12.46
CA PHE A 173 -22.56 16.42 -13.57
C PHE A 173 -23.48 17.58 -13.15
N MET A 174 -23.76 18.47 -14.08
CA MET A 174 -24.70 19.59 -13.88
C MET A 174 -25.96 19.34 -14.70
N ASP A 175 -27.07 19.07 -14.03
CA ASP A 175 -28.37 18.91 -14.67
C ASP A 175 -29.04 20.27 -14.85
N GLY A 176 -28.93 20.80 -16.08
CA GLY A 176 -29.59 22.04 -16.49
C GLY A 176 -31.02 21.88 -17.00
N HIS A 177 -31.52 20.66 -17.13
CA HIS A 177 -32.80 20.34 -17.78
C HIS A 177 -33.77 19.68 -16.79
N VAL A 178 -33.79 20.18 -15.55
CA VAL A 178 -34.72 19.75 -14.51
C VAL A 178 -36.11 20.34 -14.81
N PRO A 179 -37.15 19.50 -15.00
CA PRO A 179 -38.51 20.00 -15.21
C PRO A 179 -39.02 20.81 -14.02
N GLN A 180 -39.86 21.80 -14.29
CA GLN A 180 -40.56 22.55 -13.24
C GLN A 180 -41.73 21.73 -12.67
N GLY A 181 -42.18 22.08 -11.46
CA GLY A 181 -43.34 21.43 -10.82
C GLY A 181 -43.02 20.07 -10.18
N LEU A 182 -41.76 19.80 -9.85
CA LEU A 182 -41.34 18.59 -9.14
C LEU A 182 -41.38 18.81 -7.62
N ALA A 183 -41.88 17.80 -6.89
CA ALA A 183 -41.70 17.70 -5.45
C ALA A 183 -40.30 17.17 -5.09
N MET A 184 -39.78 16.24 -5.90
CA MET A 184 -38.52 15.55 -5.65
C MET A 184 -37.88 15.02 -6.95
N ALA A 185 -36.56 14.93 -6.96
CA ALA A 185 -35.79 14.20 -7.96
C ALA A 185 -34.75 13.28 -7.28
N LEU A 186 -34.58 12.08 -7.82
CA LEU A 186 -33.54 11.13 -7.43
C LEU A 186 -32.55 10.96 -8.58
N TYR A 187 -31.28 10.81 -8.24
CA TYR A 187 -30.18 10.59 -9.17
C TYR A 187 -29.40 9.35 -8.75
N ARG A 188 -29.13 8.45 -9.69
CA ARG A 188 -28.23 7.33 -9.47
C ARG A 188 -27.17 7.29 -10.56
N VAL A 189 -26.02 6.74 -10.21
CA VAL A 189 -24.85 6.69 -11.09
C VAL A 189 -24.44 5.24 -11.30
N ILE A 190 -24.17 4.89 -12.55
CA ILE A 190 -23.69 3.55 -12.95
C ILE A 190 -22.34 3.74 -13.64
N ALA A 191 -21.29 3.08 -13.15
CA ALA A 191 -19.99 3.11 -13.78
C ALA A 191 -19.94 2.09 -14.94
N GLN A 192 -19.31 2.44 -16.05
CA GLN A 192 -19.19 1.58 -17.21
C GLN A 192 -17.80 1.66 -17.85
N ARG A 193 -17.32 0.53 -18.36
CA ARG A 193 -16.12 0.42 -19.23
C ARG A 193 -16.27 -0.76 -20.18
N SER A 194 -15.26 -1.02 -21.01
CA SER A 194 -15.29 -2.17 -21.95
C SER A 194 -15.56 -3.52 -21.26
N GLY A 195 -15.14 -3.68 -20.00
CA GLY A 195 -15.36 -4.86 -19.17
C GLY A 195 -16.76 -5.02 -18.56
N GLY A 196 -17.68 -4.10 -18.82
CA GLY A 196 -19.06 -4.15 -18.34
C GLY A 196 -19.52 -2.92 -17.57
N VAL A 197 -20.66 -3.05 -16.91
CA VAL A 197 -21.29 -2.00 -16.10
C VAL A 197 -21.37 -2.42 -14.64
N SER A 198 -21.25 -1.47 -13.72
CA SER A 198 -21.52 -1.70 -12.30
C SER A 198 -23.02 -1.88 -12.07
N VAL A 199 -23.39 -2.30 -10.85
CA VAL A 199 -24.77 -2.06 -10.39
C VAL A 199 -24.96 -0.55 -10.18
N ALA A 200 -26.21 -0.09 -10.12
CA ALA A 200 -26.49 1.31 -9.83
C ALA A 200 -26.15 1.67 -8.38
N SER A 201 -25.69 2.90 -8.17
CA SER A 201 -25.48 3.45 -6.84
C SER A 201 -26.77 3.54 -6.04
N GLU A 202 -26.62 3.69 -4.72
CA GLU A 202 -27.68 4.29 -3.90
C GLU A 202 -28.03 5.69 -4.46
N PRO A 203 -29.32 6.06 -4.56
CA PRO A 203 -29.70 7.35 -5.13
C PRO A 203 -29.36 8.54 -4.24
N GLY A 204 -28.82 9.59 -4.84
CA GLY A 204 -28.81 10.93 -4.26
C GLY A 204 -30.16 11.62 -4.48
N GLN A 205 -30.65 12.35 -3.48
CA GLN A 205 -31.98 12.96 -3.50
C GLN A 205 -31.92 14.49 -3.45
N VAL A 206 -32.80 15.14 -4.20
CA VAL A 206 -33.12 16.57 -4.07
C VAL A 206 -34.61 16.73 -3.83
N ILE A 207 -34.96 17.49 -2.79
CA ILE A 207 -36.35 17.82 -2.45
C ILE A 207 -36.55 19.32 -2.69
N PHE A 208 -37.58 19.70 -3.43
CA PHE A 208 -37.83 21.10 -3.82
C PHE A 208 -38.81 21.84 -2.89
N GLY A 209 -39.39 21.15 -1.90
CA GLY A 209 -40.27 21.75 -0.90
C GLY A 209 -40.71 20.74 0.17
N THR A 210 -41.22 21.23 1.29
CA THR A 210 -41.70 20.41 2.42
C THR A 210 -43.21 20.55 2.58
N GLY A 211 -43.97 19.99 1.65
CA GLY A 211 -45.43 19.96 1.75
C GLY A 211 -45.87 19.16 2.98
N SER A 212 -46.60 19.79 3.90
CA SER A 212 -47.37 19.06 4.91
C SER A 212 -48.60 18.48 4.21
N ASN A 213 -48.75 17.15 4.13
CA ASN A 213 -50.02 16.55 3.76
C ASN A 213 -51.01 16.76 4.91
N ALA A 214 -51.57 17.96 5.01
CA ALA A 214 -52.74 18.23 5.85
C ALA A 214 -53.92 17.51 5.20
N ASN A 215 -54.14 16.28 5.65
CA ASN A 215 -55.34 15.48 5.42
C ASN A 215 -56.57 16.37 5.70
N SER A 216 -57.25 16.84 4.67
CA SER A 216 -58.53 17.53 4.79
C SER A 216 -59.58 16.50 5.17
N SER A 217 -59.65 16.19 6.47
CA SER A 217 -60.78 15.47 7.06
C SER A 217 -62.03 16.27 6.77
N SER A 218 -62.79 15.80 5.77
CA SER A 218 -64.08 16.34 5.43
C SER A 218 -64.98 16.22 6.67
N GLY A 219 -65.33 17.36 7.26
CA GLY A 219 -66.31 17.40 8.33
C GLY A 219 -67.64 16.87 7.81
N SER A 220 -67.98 15.62 8.14
CA SER A 220 -69.32 15.09 7.95
C SER A 220 -70.22 15.73 9.02
N GLY A 221 -70.88 16.82 8.66
CA GLY A 221 -72.01 17.36 9.40
C GLY A 221 -73.05 16.27 9.62
N GLY A 222 -73.50 16.13 10.87
CA GLY A 222 -74.39 15.07 11.30
C GLY A 222 -75.74 15.07 10.59
N LEU A 223 -76.16 13.87 10.18
CA LEU A 223 -77.55 13.55 9.91
C LEU A 223 -78.11 12.87 11.17
N SER A 224 -78.91 13.62 11.92
CA SER A 224 -79.77 13.13 12.99
C SER A 224 -80.97 12.42 12.36
N LEU A 225 -81.11 11.11 12.60
CA LEU A 225 -82.34 10.38 12.32
C LEU A 225 -83.13 10.25 13.64
N ALA A 226 -84.24 10.97 13.73
CA ALA A 226 -85.26 10.78 14.76
C ALA A 226 -86.65 11.01 14.13
N ALA A 227 -87.34 9.91 13.84
CA ALA A 227 -88.79 9.73 13.87
C ALA A 227 -89.10 8.26 13.55
#